data_AF-A0A0D2HRW9-F1
#
_entry.id   AF-A0A0D2HRW9-F1
#
_cell.length_a   1.000
_cell.length_b   1.000
_cell.length_c   1.000
_cell.angle_alpha   90.00
_cell.angle_beta   90.00
_cell.angle_gamma   90.00
#
_symmetry.space_group_name_H-M   'P 1'
#
loop_
_entity.id
_entity.type
_entity.pdbx_description
1 polymer ?
#
loop_
_entity_poly.entity_id
_entity_poly.type
_entity_poly.pdbx_seq_one_letter_code
_entity_poly.pdbx_strand_id
1 'polypeptide(L)'
;MHKLKAFASLIVILILSPFLMAMGGGDTDGPTRIPDPEANYKVMLTDQTGSRVTLTKFAIEGVAFVLGDLGQGQAAVPLDKVREVIINHVNGKLKAKITLAQGEPVELRVKPGLMATGKTEYGNYRIPLKEVRMIKVLGLNQ
;
A
#
# COMPACT_ATOMS: atom_id res chain seq x y z
N MET A 1 11.04 2.31 -60.81
CA MET A 1 10.18 1.66 -59.79
C MET A 1 10.86 1.40 -58.42
N HIS A 2 12.19 1.45 -58.28
CA HIS A 2 12.86 1.24 -56.99
C HIS A 2 12.72 2.40 -55.98
N LYS A 3 12.77 3.66 -56.45
CA LYS A 3 12.72 4.84 -55.57
C LYS A 3 11.36 5.06 -54.89
N LEU A 4 10.26 4.66 -55.55
CA LEU A 4 8.90 4.76 -54.99
C LEU A 4 8.66 3.73 -53.88
N LYS A 5 9.22 2.51 -54.01
CA LYS A 5 9.17 1.47 -52.97
C LYS A 5 10.02 1.85 -51.75
N ALA A 6 11.18 2.47 -51.96
CA ALA A 6 12.04 2.97 -50.89
C ALA A 6 11.38 4.11 -50.10
N PHE A 7 10.68 5.02 -50.80
CA PHE A 7 9.97 6.13 -50.17
C PHE A 7 8.74 5.65 -49.37
N ALA A 8 8.00 4.69 -49.91
CA ALA A 8 6.89 4.05 -49.18
C ALA A 8 7.37 3.32 -47.91
N SER A 9 8.50 2.61 -48.00
CA SER A 9 9.12 1.94 -46.84
C SER A 9 9.53 2.93 -45.74
N LEU A 10 10.09 4.08 -46.11
CA LEU A 10 10.49 5.13 -45.17
C LEU A 10 9.30 5.72 -44.41
N ILE A 11 8.16 5.92 -45.08
CA ILE A 11 6.93 6.42 -44.47
C ILE A 11 6.35 5.41 -43.48
N VAL A 12 6.37 4.11 -43.82
CA VAL A 12 5.90 3.05 -42.92
C VAL A 12 6.75 2.97 -41.64
N ILE A 13 8.08 3.09 -41.76
CA ILE A 13 8.98 3.09 -40.60
C ILE A 13 8.74 4.30 -39.70
N LEU A 14 8.51 5.48 -40.29
CA LEU A 14 8.22 6.70 -39.53
C LEU A 14 6.90 6.59 -38.74
N ILE A 15 5.88 5.98 -39.32
CA ILE A 15 4.56 5.78 -38.69
C ILE A 15 4.61 4.67 -37.61
N LEU A 16 5.46 3.66 -37.74
CA LEU A 16 5.62 2.61 -36.73
C LEU A 16 6.49 3.03 -35.54
N SER A 17 7.33 4.06 -35.68
CA SER A 17 8.22 4.52 -34.60
C SER A 17 7.52 4.88 -33.27
N PRO A 18 6.35 5.56 -33.22
CA PRO A 18 5.66 5.82 -31.96
C PRO A 18 5.07 4.56 -31.30
N PHE A 19 4.79 3.49 -32.05
CA PHE A 19 4.28 2.24 -31.48
C PHE A 19 5.34 1.45 -30.71
N LEU A 20 6.63 1.62 -31.04
CA LEU A 20 7.74 0.95 -30.36
C LEU A 20 8.09 1.60 -29.01
N MET A 21 7.71 2.86 -28.79
CA MET A 21 7.95 3.57 -27.52
C MET A 21 6.89 3.30 -26.44
N ALA A 22 5.84 2.54 -26.75
CA ALA A 22 4.75 2.24 -25.82
C ALA A 22 5.10 1.18 -24.74
N MET A 23 6.29 0.59 -24.76
CA MET A 23 6.75 -0.41 -23.77
C MET A 23 7.79 0.14 -22.78
N GLY A 24 7.64 1.39 -22.35
CA GLY A 24 8.58 2.07 -21.44
C GLY A 24 8.03 2.46 -20.07
N GLY A 25 6.82 2.02 -19.70
CA GLY A 25 6.19 2.31 -18.41
C GLY A 25 6.55 1.28 -17.34
N GLY A 26 7.84 1.07 -17.08
CA GLY A 26 8.26 0.33 -15.90
C GLY A 26 8.14 1.25 -14.70
N ASP A 27 7.29 0.91 -13.74
CA ASP A 27 7.19 1.56 -12.42
C ASP A 27 8.55 1.48 -11.70
N THR A 28 9.46 2.38 -12.02
CA THR A 28 10.63 2.72 -11.21
C THR A 28 10.28 3.88 -10.31
N ASP A 29 9.28 3.70 -9.46
CA ASP A 29 9.04 4.62 -8.36
C ASP A 29 9.17 3.82 -7.05
N GLY A 30 10.35 3.96 -6.43
CA GLY A 30 10.39 3.99 -4.97
C GLY A 30 9.39 5.04 -4.46
N PRO A 31 9.02 5.07 -3.17
CA PRO A 31 7.89 5.86 -2.71
C PRO A 31 8.18 7.37 -2.76
N THR A 32 8.06 7.98 -3.95
CA THR A 32 8.34 9.40 -4.20
C THR A 32 7.21 10.26 -3.63
N ARG A 33 6.01 9.69 -3.45
CA ARG A 33 4.85 10.37 -2.86
C ARG A 33 3.91 9.40 -2.14
N ILE A 34 3.67 9.66 -0.86
CA ILE A 34 2.63 8.98 -0.06
C ILE A 34 1.45 9.97 0.04
N PRO A 35 0.18 9.53 -0.14
CA PRO A 35 -0.98 10.39 0.11
C PRO A 35 -0.96 10.85 1.56
N ASP A 36 -1.12 12.15 1.81
CA ASP A 36 -1.20 12.69 3.17
C ASP A 36 -2.59 12.34 3.76
N PRO A 37 -2.66 11.49 4.81
CA PRO A 37 -3.91 11.22 5.49
C PRO A 37 -4.39 12.47 6.24
N GLU A 38 -5.70 12.68 6.33
CA GLU A 38 -6.32 13.79 7.06
C GLU A 38 -5.93 13.83 8.55
N ALA A 39 -5.57 12.67 9.12
CA ALA A 39 -5.12 12.52 10.50
C ALA A 39 -3.71 11.89 10.57
N ASN A 40 -2.82 12.55 11.30
CA ASN A 40 -1.42 12.13 11.43
C ASN A 40 -1.25 11.16 12.62
N TYR A 41 -1.39 9.86 12.36
CA TYR A 41 -1.14 8.84 13.38
C TYR A 41 0.32 8.41 13.41
N LYS A 42 0.87 8.34 14.62
CA LYS A 42 2.16 7.69 14.89
C LYS A 42 1.91 6.22 15.22
N VAL A 43 2.56 5.33 14.48
CA VAL A 43 2.48 3.88 14.70
C VAL A 43 3.87 3.26 14.74
N MET A 44 3.99 2.14 15.43
CA MET A 44 5.13 1.25 15.33
C MET A 44 4.70 0.02 14.54
N LEU A 45 5.28 -0.16 13.36
CA LEU A 45 5.05 -1.29 12.48
C LEU A 45 6.15 -2.34 12.71
N THR A 46 5.76 -3.60 12.82
CA THR A 46 6.67 -4.74 12.86
C THR A 46 6.40 -5.63 11.65
N ASP A 47 7.43 -5.91 10.86
CA ASP A 47 7.32 -6.80 9.71
C ASP A 47 7.41 -8.29 10.09
N GLN A 48 7.29 -9.18 9.10
CA GLN A 48 7.43 -10.62 9.30
C GLN A 48 8.83 -11.05 9.75
N THR A 49 9.88 -10.28 9.45
CA THR A 49 11.26 -10.56 9.87
C THR A 49 11.52 -10.14 11.33
N GLY A 50 10.63 -9.33 11.91
CA GLY A 50 10.75 -8.77 13.25
C GLY A 50 11.35 -7.37 13.29
N SER A 51 11.64 -6.77 12.13
CA SER A 51 12.13 -5.39 12.04
C SER A 51 11.03 -4.42 12.44
N ARG A 52 11.40 -3.43 13.26
CA ARG A 52 10.46 -2.42 13.78
C ARG A 52 10.76 -1.07 13.17
N VAL A 53 9.73 -0.42 12.65
CA VAL A 53 9.82 0.90 12.04
C VAL A 53 8.76 1.79 12.65
N THR A 54 9.18 2.98 13.11
CA THR A 54 8.24 4.00 13.58
C THR A 54 7.80 4.85 12.39
N LEU A 55 6.50 4.95 12.19
CA LEU A 55 5.88 5.67 11.09
C LEU A 55 5.01 6.79 11.63
N THR A 56 5.13 7.96 11.02
CA THR A 56 4.18 9.07 11.10
C THR A 56 3.38 9.15 9.81
N LYS A 57 2.27 9.89 9.79
CA LYS A 57 1.35 9.98 8.64
C LYS A 57 0.96 8.59 8.15
N PHE A 58 0.72 7.68 9.09
CA PHE A 58 0.44 6.30 8.76
C PHE A 58 -0.93 6.17 8.08
N ALA A 59 -0.94 5.44 6.98
CA ALA A 59 -2.13 5.16 6.20
C ALA A 59 -2.06 3.75 5.60
N ILE A 60 -3.21 3.17 5.31
CA ILE A 60 -3.35 1.93 4.52
C ILE A 60 -4.10 2.32 3.26
N GLU A 61 -3.52 2.13 2.07
CA GLU A 61 -4.08 2.64 0.81
C GLU A 61 -4.38 4.16 0.83
N GLY A 62 -3.57 4.94 1.56
CA GLY A 62 -3.74 6.39 1.66
C GLY A 62 -4.86 6.84 2.60
N VAL A 63 -5.50 5.93 3.32
CA VAL A 63 -6.55 6.23 4.29
C VAL A 63 -6.21 5.76 5.70
N ALA A 64 -6.69 6.48 6.73
CA ALA A 64 -6.38 6.22 8.14
C ALA A 64 -7.36 5.24 8.81
N PHE A 65 -7.75 4.18 8.10
CA PHE A 65 -8.61 3.12 8.61
C PHE A 65 -8.14 1.74 8.16
N VAL A 66 -8.43 0.73 8.97
CA VAL A 66 -8.22 -0.68 8.61
C VAL A 66 -9.48 -1.17 7.90
N LEU A 67 -9.38 -1.41 6.60
CA LEU A 67 -10.46 -1.95 5.78
C LEU A 67 -10.34 -3.46 5.66
N GLY A 68 -11.42 -4.19 5.89
CA GLY A 68 -11.47 -5.63 5.65
C GLY A 68 -12.88 -6.20 5.66
N ASP A 69 -13.00 -7.46 5.27
CA ASP A 69 -14.27 -8.17 5.25
C ASP A 69 -14.58 -8.72 6.65
N LEU A 70 -15.81 -8.48 7.11
CA LEU A 70 -16.39 -9.02 8.33
C LEU A 70 -17.61 -9.88 7.95
N GLY A 71 -17.45 -11.21 8.02
CA GLY A 71 -18.49 -12.13 7.55
C GLY A 71 -18.72 -11.99 6.05
N GLN A 72 -19.92 -11.55 5.66
CA GLN A 72 -20.31 -11.26 4.26
C GLN A 72 -20.29 -9.76 3.94
N GLY A 73 -19.98 -8.90 4.91
CA GLY A 73 -19.90 -7.45 4.75
C GLY A 73 -18.47 -6.93 4.78
N GLN A 74 -18.32 -5.62 4.57
CA GLN A 74 -17.07 -4.89 4.76
C GLN A 74 -17.17 -3.99 6.00
N ALA A 75 -16.09 -3.94 6.76
CA ALA A 75 -15.94 -3.05 7.90
C ALA A 75 -14.69 -2.19 7.72
N ALA A 76 -14.81 -0.92 8.09
CA ALA A 76 -13.70 0.01 8.20
C ALA A 76 -13.57 0.41 9.67
N VAL A 77 -12.43 0.06 10.27
CA VAL A 77 -12.13 0.44 11.65
C VAL A 77 -11.14 1.61 11.63
N PRO A 78 -11.54 2.82 12.06
CA PRO A 78 -10.66 3.97 12.02
C PRO A 78 -9.56 3.84 13.08
N LEU A 79 -8.36 4.34 12.75
CA LEU A 79 -7.15 4.14 13.55
C LEU A 79 -7.20 4.80 14.94
N ASP A 80 -8.05 5.81 15.14
CA ASP A 80 -8.34 6.44 16.44
C ASP A 80 -8.86 5.45 17.47
N LYS A 81 -9.60 4.43 17.02
CA LYS A 81 -10.17 3.38 17.87
C LYS A 81 -9.27 2.16 17.98
N VAL A 82 -8.16 2.11 17.24
CA VAL A 82 -7.26 0.96 17.19
C VAL A 82 -6.12 1.15 18.19
N ARG A 83 -5.90 0.15 19.03
CA ARG A 83 -4.71 0.06 19.88
C ARG A 83 -3.61 -0.75 19.20
N GLU A 84 -3.98 -1.88 18.65
CA GLU A 84 -3.06 -2.82 18.03
C GLU A 84 -3.75 -3.63 16.93
N VAL A 85 -3.03 -3.92 15.85
CA VAL A 85 -3.45 -4.83 14.79
C VAL A 85 -2.42 -5.93 14.70
N ILE A 86 -2.86 -7.17 14.84
CA ILE A 86 -2.04 -8.37 14.62
C ILE A 86 -2.48 -8.99 13.31
N ILE A 87 -1.53 -9.21 12.40
CA ILE A 87 -1.79 -9.74 11.07
C ILE A 87 -1.29 -11.19 11.03
N ASN A 88 -2.22 -12.11 10.81
CA ASN A 88 -1.97 -13.54 10.74
C ASN A 88 -2.27 -14.08 9.34
N HIS A 89 -1.39 -14.96 8.87
CA HIS A 89 -1.57 -15.69 7.62
C HIS A 89 -2.24 -17.02 7.92
N VAL A 90 -3.48 -17.20 7.46
CA VAL A 90 -4.26 -18.42 7.68
C VAL A 90 -4.81 -18.90 6.35
N ASN A 91 -4.34 -20.06 5.87
CA ASN A 91 -4.81 -20.71 4.64
C ASN A 91 -4.78 -19.78 3.41
N GLY A 92 -3.68 -19.02 3.24
CA GLY A 92 -3.52 -18.06 2.13
C GLY A 92 -4.37 -16.79 2.25
N LYS A 93 -5.11 -16.61 3.35
CA LYS A 93 -5.86 -15.39 3.67
C LYS A 93 -5.18 -14.64 4.81
N LEU A 94 -5.25 -13.32 4.76
CA LEU A 94 -4.81 -12.48 5.86
C LEU A 94 -5.97 -12.19 6.80
N LYS A 95 -5.78 -12.51 8.08
CA LYS A 95 -6.67 -12.11 9.16
C LYS A 95 -5.99 -11.03 9.97
N ALA A 96 -6.62 -9.86 10.06
CA ALA A 96 -6.24 -8.79 10.95
C ALA A 96 -7.09 -8.89 12.22
N LYS A 97 -6.46 -9.19 13.35
CA LYS A 97 -7.07 -9.11 14.67
C LYS A 97 -6.79 -7.71 15.23
N ILE A 98 -7.85 -6.92 15.36
CA ILE A 98 -7.81 -5.52 15.76
C ILE A 98 -8.21 -5.45 17.22
N THR A 99 -7.27 -5.09 18.07
CA THR A 99 -7.53 -4.74 19.47
C THR A 99 -7.96 -3.28 19.51
N LEU A 100 -9.21 -3.03 19.89
CA LEU A 100 -9.74 -1.68 20.04
C LEU A 100 -9.20 -1.03 21.34
N ALA A 101 -9.17 0.30 21.37
CA ALA A 101 -8.85 1.06 22.58
C ALA A 101 -9.92 0.86 23.67
N GLN A 102 -11.18 0.66 23.25
CA GLN A 102 -12.32 0.35 24.10
C GLN A 102 -13.21 -0.69 23.40
N GLY A 103 -13.69 -1.68 24.15
CA GLY A 103 -14.58 -2.73 23.64
C GLY A 103 -13.86 -4.04 23.28
N GLU A 104 -14.58 -4.92 22.60
CA GLU A 104 -14.09 -6.24 22.21
C GLU A 104 -13.20 -6.19 20.96
N PRO A 105 -12.19 -7.08 20.84
CA PRO A 105 -11.38 -7.16 19.64
C PRO A 105 -12.20 -7.60 18.43
N VAL A 106 -11.90 -7.02 17.27
CA VAL A 106 -12.58 -7.32 16.00
C VAL A 106 -11.63 -8.08 15.08
N GLU A 107 -12.09 -9.15 14.46
CA GLU A 107 -11.33 -9.86 13.43
C GLU A 107 -11.85 -9.54 12.03
N LEU A 108 -10.97 -8.99 11.19
CA LEU A 108 -11.26 -8.69 9.79
C LEU A 108 -10.41 -9.55 8.87
N ARG A 109 -10.94 -9.88 7.70
CA ARG A 109 -10.13 -10.43 6.60
C ARG A 109 -9.65 -9.28 5.73
N VAL A 110 -8.34 -9.10 5.65
CA VAL A 110 -7.73 -8.00 4.88
C VAL A 110 -7.14 -8.51 3.57
N LYS A 111 -7.12 -7.66 2.55
CA LYS A 111 -6.53 -8.04 1.25
C LYS A 111 -5.00 -7.96 1.33
N PRO A 112 -4.26 -8.97 0.81
CA PRO A 112 -2.78 -9.00 0.85
C PRO A 112 -2.08 -7.91 0.06
N GLY A 113 -2.74 -7.40 -0.98
CA GLY A 113 -2.19 -6.36 -1.84
C GLY A 113 -2.25 -4.95 -1.26
N LEU A 114 -2.95 -4.74 -0.13
CA LEU A 114 -3.06 -3.41 0.47
C LEU A 114 -1.70 -2.94 0.96
N MET A 115 -1.41 -1.67 0.77
CA MET A 115 -0.13 -1.06 1.08
C MET A 115 -0.25 -0.19 2.32
N ALA A 116 0.53 -0.52 3.34
CA ALA A 116 0.76 0.34 4.48
C ALA A 116 1.85 1.35 4.13
N THR A 117 1.56 2.63 4.31
CA THR A 117 2.45 3.74 3.99
C THR A 117 2.63 4.65 5.21
N GLY A 118 3.76 5.35 5.25
CA GLY A 118 4.03 6.38 6.25
C GLY A 118 5.40 7.02 6.07
N LYS A 119 5.71 8.00 6.92
CA LYS A 119 7.01 8.66 6.99
C LYS A 119 7.82 8.19 8.17
N THR A 120 9.06 7.83 7.91
CA THR A 120 10.12 7.54 8.89
C THR A 120 11.01 8.76 9.07
N GLU A 121 11.93 8.71 10.03
CA GLU A 121 12.96 9.75 10.24
C GLU A 121 13.90 9.92 9.05
N TYR A 122 14.06 8.88 8.22
CA TYR A 122 14.99 8.83 7.09
C TYR A 122 14.29 8.82 5.72
N GLY A 123 12.96 8.94 5.67
CA GLY A 123 12.23 9.07 4.39
C GLY A 123 10.85 8.41 4.36
N ASN A 124 10.32 8.25 3.15
CA ASN A 124 9.04 7.60 2.91
C ASN A 124 9.17 6.08 3.02
N TYR A 125 8.19 5.43 3.63
CA TYR A 125 8.15 3.99 3.83
C TYR A 125 6.84 3.41 3.29
N ARG A 126 6.95 2.28 2.61
CA ARG A 126 5.83 1.53 2.04
C ARG A 126 6.10 0.04 2.20
N ILE A 127 5.11 -0.69 2.70
CA ILE A 127 5.16 -2.14 2.87
C ILE A 127 3.78 -2.74 2.56
N PRO A 128 3.68 -3.82 1.79
CA PRO A 128 2.41 -4.52 1.61
C PRO A 128 1.98 -5.21 2.91
N LEU A 129 0.68 -5.21 3.22
CA LEU A 129 0.13 -5.77 4.47
C LEU A 129 0.47 -7.25 4.67
N LYS A 130 0.69 -8.00 3.58
CA LYS A 130 1.16 -9.38 3.67
C LYS A 130 2.51 -9.49 4.39
N GLU A 131 3.39 -8.50 4.31
CA GLU A 131 4.71 -8.52 4.96
C GLU A 131 4.65 -7.93 6.37
N VAL A 132 3.49 -7.45 6.82
CA VAL A 132 3.30 -6.86 8.13
C VAL A 132 2.86 -7.93 9.12
N ARG A 133 3.49 -7.96 10.29
CA ARG A 133 3.12 -8.84 11.41
C ARG A 133 2.25 -8.12 12.42
N MET A 134 2.60 -6.87 12.74
CA MET A 134 1.93 -6.11 13.80
C MET A 134 1.99 -4.62 13.52
N ILE A 135 0.93 -3.91 13.88
CA ILE A 135 0.83 -2.45 13.85
C ILE A 135 0.35 -1.99 15.21
N LYS A 136 1.18 -1.24 15.93
CA LYS A 136 0.82 -0.68 17.24
C LYS A 136 0.63 0.82 17.12
N VAL A 137 -0.56 1.30 17.48
CA VAL A 137 -0.84 2.74 17.46
C VAL A 137 -0.21 3.37 18.70
N LEU A 138 0.64 4.37 18.50
CA LEU A 138 1.30 5.11 19.59
C LEU A 138 0.52 6.37 19.97
N GLY A 139 -0.25 6.93 19.04
CA GLY A 139 -1.13 8.07 19.27
C GLY A 139 -1.22 9.02 18.08
N LEU A 140 -1.91 10.14 18.28
CA LEU A 140 -1.91 11.27 17.34
C LEU A 140 -0.59 12.02 17.43
N ASN A 141 0.01 12.30 16.28
CA ASN A 141 1.19 13.14 16.16
C ASN A 141 0.72 14.55 15.77
N GLN A 142 0.68 15.45 16.74
CA GLN A 142 0.32 16.87 16.54
C GLN A 142 1.39 17.59 15.72
#